data_AF-A0A7Y8Y427-F1
#
_entry.id   AF-A0A7Y8Y427-F1
#
_cell.length_a   1.000
_cell.length_b   1.000
_cell.length_c   1.000
_cell.angle_alpha   90.00
_cell.angle_beta   90.00
_cell.angle_gamma   90.00
#
_symmetry.space_group_name_H-M   'P 1'
#
loop_
_entity.id
_entity.type
_entity.pdbx_description
1 polymer ?
#
loop_
_entity_poly.entity_id
_entity_poly.type
_entity_poly.pdbx_seq_one_letter_code
_entity_poly.pdbx_strand_id
1 'polypeptide(L)'
;MKMRFALLICLFCVVSASAQIRRNSTGINAIDQQHDMQGSNKGPTPEEQLNTTMQKITADVGLNGLQEAAIRNILKEQMVQLTALRQDSRPESEKMDEARLISEKSDKEIQSLLDPGQLEKYNALKEELRSGKKKKKKKEKDQETVHE
;
A
#
# COMPACT_ATOMS: atom_id res chain seq x y z
N MET A 1 8.75 3.42 -26.92
CA MET A 1 8.33 2.19 -26.22
C MET A 1 7.17 2.52 -25.30
N LYS A 2 6.00 1.92 -25.50
CA LYS A 2 4.81 2.17 -24.65
C LYS A 2 4.84 1.18 -23.48
N MET A 3 5.46 1.59 -22.37
CA MET A 3 5.45 0.79 -21.14
C MET A 3 4.05 0.78 -20.53
N ARG A 4 3.46 -0.41 -20.46
CA ARG A 4 2.12 -0.62 -19.91
C ARG A 4 2.18 -0.44 -18.40
N PHE A 5 1.72 0.71 -17.92
CA PHE A 5 1.46 0.96 -16.51
C PHE A 5 0.21 0.18 -16.09
N ALA A 6 0.41 -1.06 -15.65
CA ALA A 6 -0.57 -1.82 -14.90
C ALA A 6 -0.25 -1.65 -13.41
N LEU A 7 -1.07 -0.90 -12.68
CA LEU A 7 -1.02 -0.84 -11.22
C LEU A 7 -2.19 -1.70 -10.73
N LEU A 8 -1.85 -2.86 -10.20
CA LEU A 8 -2.79 -3.86 -9.70
C LEU A 8 -3.38 -3.31 -8.40
N ILE A 9 -4.66 -2.93 -8.43
CA ILE A 9 -5.44 -2.72 -7.22
C ILE A 9 -5.59 -4.10 -6.58
N CYS A 10 -4.84 -4.34 -5.49
CA CYS A 10 -4.99 -5.56 -4.69
C CYS A 10 -6.36 -5.55 -4.02
N LEU A 11 -7.36 -6.07 -4.73
CA LEU A 11 -8.56 -6.65 -4.16
C LEU A 11 -8.13 -7.87 -3.36
N PHE A 12 -8.00 -7.72 -2.05
CA PHE A 12 -7.74 -8.83 -1.13
C PHE A 12 -9.03 -9.66 -0.99
N CYS A 13 -9.40 -10.42 -2.03
CA CYS A 13 -10.33 -11.53 -1.87
C CYS A 13 -9.59 -12.64 -1.12
N VAL A 14 -9.84 -12.73 0.19
CA VAL A 14 -9.40 -13.86 1.00
C VAL A 14 -10.03 -15.12 0.43
N VAL A 15 -9.16 -16.05 0.07
CA VAL A 15 -9.44 -17.47 -0.14
C VAL A 15 -10.28 -18.00 1.01
N SER A 16 -11.56 -18.29 0.77
CA SER A 16 -12.26 -19.29 1.56
C SER A 16 -11.75 -20.65 1.10
N ALA A 17 -10.80 -21.22 1.84
CA ALA A 17 -10.49 -22.62 1.73
C ALA A 17 -11.73 -23.40 2.18
N SER A 18 -12.57 -23.85 1.24
CA SER A 18 -13.61 -24.84 1.53
C SER A 18 -12.94 -26.19 1.75
N ALA A 19 -12.36 -26.39 2.93
CA ALA A 19 -12.02 -27.72 3.40
C ALA A 19 -13.34 -28.45 3.65
N GLN A 20 -13.72 -29.31 2.71
CA GLN A 20 -14.89 -30.18 2.80
C GLN A 20 -14.65 -31.23 3.91
N ILE A 21 -14.92 -30.86 5.17
CA ILE A 21 -15.07 -31.83 6.24
C ILE A 21 -16.51 -32.32 6.20
N ARG A 22 -16.73 -33.40 5.45
CA ARG A 22 -17.83 -34.31 5.72
C ARG A 22 -17.41 -35.27 6.82
N ARG A 23 -18.01 -35.16 8.00
CA ARG A 23 -18.28 -36.34 8.86
C ARG A 23 -19.70 -36.25 9.40
N ASN A 24 -20.35 -37.40 9.28
CA ASN A 24 -21.75 -37.65 9.46
C ASN A 24 -22.11 -37.88 10.95
N SER A 25 -23.32 -37.46 11.29
CA SER A 25 -24.23 -38.07 12.29
C SER A 25 -24.00 -37.85 13.79
N THR A 26 -25.13 -37.47 14.40
CA THR A 26 -25.65 -37.77 15.74
C THR A 26 -25.51 -36.64 16.76
N GLY A 27 -26.65 -36.01 17.05
CA GLY A 27 -26.75 -34.77 17.82
C GLY A 27 -26.54 -34.93 19.31
N ILE A 28 -26.15 -33.83 19.93
CA ILE A 28 -26.53 -33.39 21.28
C ILE A 28 -26.44 -31.85 21.25
N ASN A 29 -27.42 -31.19 21.87
CA ASN A 29 -27.44 -29.75 22.14
C ASN A 29 -26.09 -29.26 22.71
N ALA A 30 -25.36 -28.47 21.93
CA ALA A 30 -24.36 -27.52 22.40
C ALA A 30 -24.85 -26.16 21.91
N ILE A 31 -25.70 -25.47 22.68
CA ILE A 31 -25.25 -24.46 23.64
C ILE A 31 -24.10 -23.65 23.06
N ASP A 32 -24.50 -22.51 22.49
CA ASP A 32 -23.91 -21.20 22.75
C ASP A 32 -22.39 -21.20 22.87
N GLN A 33 -21.73 -21.22 21.71
CA GLN A 33 -20.35 -20.76 21.61
C GLN A 33 -20.11 -20.16 20.23
N GLN A 34 -20.99 -19.24 19.81
CA GLN A 34 -20.53 -18.16 18.93
C GLN A 34 -19.93 -17.10 19.84
N HIS A 35 -18.70 -17.36 20.28
CA HIS A 35 -17.84 -16.34 20.83
C HIS A 35 -17.80 -15.19 19.83
N ASP A 36 -18.29 -14.04 20.28
CA ASP A 36 -18.04 -12.73 19.69
C ASP A 36 -16.53 -12.51 19.52
N MET A 37 -15.96 -13.02 18.44
CA MET A 37 -14.73 -12.46 17.87
C MET A 37 -15.08 -11.31 16.93
N GLN A 38 -15.92 -10.38 17.40
CA GLN A 38 -16.04 -9.05 16.83
C GLN A 38 -15.06 -8.10 17.55
N GLY A 39 -13.80 -8.55 17.68
CA GLY A 39 -12.69 -7.63 17.82
C GLY A 39 -12.72 -6.74 16.59
N SER A 40 -13.18 -5.50 16.76
CA SER A 40 -13.28 -4.51 15.70
C SER A 40 -11.90 -4.25 15.11
N ASN A 41 -11.52 -5.07 14.12
CA ASN A 41 -10.33 -4.85 13.32
C ASN A 41 -10.66 -3.73 12.34
N LYS A 42 -10.85 -2.51 12.88
CA LYS A 42 -10.95 -1.30 12.07
C LYS A 42 -9.61 -1.18 11.37
N GLY A 43 -9.62 -1.33 10.04
CA GLY A 43 -8.43 -1.11 9.24
C GLY A 43 -7.83 0.29 9.51
N PRO A 44 -6.57 0.51 9.15
CA PRO A 44 -5.90 1.78 9.44
C PRO A 44 -6.69 2.95 8.85
N THR A 45 -6.84 4.00 9.62
CA THR A 45 -7.46 5.25 9.21
C THR A 45 -6.71 5.87 8.02
N PRO A 46 -7.35 6.75 7.24
CA PRO A 46 -6.68 7.48 6.17
C PRO A 46 -5.39 8.18 6.62
N GLU A 47 -5.40 8.75 7.83
CA GLU A 47 -4.24 9.45 8.37
C GLU A 47 -3.10 8.49 8.76
N GLU A 48 -3.42 7.33 9.35
CA GLU A 48 -2.43 6.29 9.64
C GLU A 48 -1.80 5.72 8.36
N GLN A 49 -2.61 5.54 7.31
CA GLN A 49 -2.12 5.11 5.99
C GLN A 49 -1.18 6.14 5.37
N LEU A 50 -1.53 7.44 5.45
CA LEU A 50 -0.68 8.53 4.98
C LEU A 50 0.63 8.55 5.75
N ASN A 51 0.59 8.46 7.09
CA ASN A 51 1.78 8.45 7.93
C ASN A 51 2.69 7.26 7.63
N THR A 52 2.13 6.07 7.48
CA THR A 52 2.89 4.85 7.12
C THR A 52 3.56 5.01 5.76
N THR A 53 2.84 5.57 4.79
CA THR A 53 3.36 5.81 3.44
C THR A 53 4.49 6.85 3.46
N MET A 54 4.30 7.97 4.16
CA MET A 54 5.31 9.01 4.30
C MET A 54 6.56 8.50 5.01
N GLN A 55 6.42 7.73 6.09
CA GLN A 55 7.57 7.12 6.77
C GLN A 55 8.41 6.28 5.83
N LYS A 56 7.76 5.47 4.98
CA LYS A 56 8.47 4.64 4.00
C LYS A 56 9.17 5.47 2.92
N ILE A 57 8.46 6.45 2.35
CA ILE A 57 9.04 7.33 1.32
C ILE A 57 10.22 8.12 1.90
N THR A 58 10.07 8.75 3.06
CA THR A 58 11.14 9.53 3.70
C THR A 58 12.36 8.65 3.97
N ALA A 59 12.19 7.44 4.52
CA ALA A 59 13.30 6.54 4.84
C ALA A 59 14.03 6.02 3.60
N ASP A 60 13.30 5.60 2.56
CA ASP A 60 13.89 4.95 1.40
C ASP A 60 14.42 5.96 0.35
N VAL A 61 13.81 7.14 0.26
CA VAL A 61 14.19 8.18 -0.70
C VAL A 61 15.21 9.17 -0.13
N GLY A 62 15.17 9.42 1.18
CA GLY A 62 16.02 10.41 1.85
C GLY A 62 15.54 11.84 1.58
N LEU A 63 14.27 12.10 1.89
CA LEU A 63 13.65 13.41 1.72
C LEU A 63 14.14 14.41 2.79
N ASN A 64 14.27 15.67 2.41
CA ASN A 64 14.42 16.76 3.38
C ASN A 64 13.06 17.23 3.93
N GLY A 65 13.07 18.08 4.97
CA GLY A 65 11.84 18.52 5.64
C GLY A 65 10.85 19.29 4.74
N LEU A 66 11.35 20.07 3.77
CA LEU A 66 10.50 20.79 2.83
C LEU A 66 9.85 19.84 1.81
N GLN A 67 10.63 18.90 1.28
CA GLN A 67 10.14 17.86 0.38
C GLN A 67 9.12 16.96 1.07
N GLU A 68 9.36 16.56 2.32
CA GLU A 68 8.43 15.75 3.09
C GLU A 68 7.07 16.46 3.25
N ALA A 69 7.09 17.73 3.66
CA ALA A 69 5.87 18.52 3.82
C ALA A 69 5.08 18.67 2.51
N ALA A 70 5.78 18.94 1.40
CA ALA A 70 5.16 19.07 0.08
C ALA A 70 4.55 17.74 -0.41
N ILE A 71 5.31 16.65 -0.32
CA ILE A 71 4.85 15.31 -0.73
C ILE A 71 3.68 14.83 0.13
N ARG A 72 3.71 15.10 1.45
CA ARG A 72 2.60 14.79 2.36
C ARG A 72 1.31 15.49 1.93
N ASN A 73 1.39 16.75 1.52
CA ASN A 73 0.23 17.50 1.05
C ASN A 73 -0.33 16.91 -0.26
N ILE A 74 0.54 16.56 -1.21
CA ILE A 74 0.14 15.92 -2.47
C ILE A 74 -0.58 14.58 -2.20
N LEU A 75 -0.02 13.73 -1.34
CA LEU A 75 -0.62 12.44 -1.00
C LEU A 75 -1.92 12.61 -0.21
N LYS A 76 -2.01 13.59 0.70
CA LYS A 76 -3.25 13.89 1.42
C LYS A 76 -4.37 14.30 0.45
N GLU A 77 -4.07 15.19 -0.49
CA GLU A 77 -5.00 15.63 -1.54
C GLU A 77 -5.43 14.45 -2.41
N GLN A 78 -4.49 13.62 -2.84
CA GLN A 78 -4.77 12.39 -3.59
C GLN A 78 -5.76 11.48 -2.83
N MET A 79 -5.54 11.28 -1.52
CA MET A 79 -6.42 10.46 -0.70
C MET A 79 -7.83 11.04 -0.56
N VAL A 80 -7.96 12.35 -0.44
CA VAL A 80 -9.26 13.05 -0.42
C VAL A 80 -9.99 12.81 -1.74
N GLN A 81 -9.32 13.03 -2.87
CA GLN A 81 -9.91 12.84 -4.20
C GLN A 81 -10.33 11.38 -4.44
N LEU A 82 -9.48 10.41 -4.08
CA LEU A 82 -9.83 8.99 -4.18
C LEU A 82 -10.98 8.59 -3.24
N THR A 83 -11.09 9.21 -2.06
CA THR A 83 -12.20 8.96 -1.14
C THR A 83 -13.51 9.50 -1.70
N ALA A 84 -13.50 10.73 -2.23
CA ALA A 84 -14.66 11.32 -2.91
C ALA A 84 -15.08 10.48 -4.12
N LEU A 85 -14.10 10.03 -4.92
CA LEU A 85 -14.34 9.17 -6.07
C LEU A 85 -14.99 7.84 -5.69
N ARG A 86 -14.62 7.24 -4.55
CA ARG A 86 -15.27 6.02 -4.06
C ARG A 86 -16.76 6.23 -3.74
N GLN A 87 -17.12 7.42 -3.25
CA GLN A 87 -18.50 7.79 -2.91
C GLN A 87 -19.32 8.24 -4.13
N ASP A 88 -18.66 8.45 -5.28
CA ASP A 88 -19.30 8.83 -6.54
C ASP A 88 -20.20 7.70 -7.08
N SER A 89 -21.35 8.09 -7.63
CA SER A 89 -22.37 7.22 -8.24
C SER A 89 -22.08 6.82 -9.69
N ARG A 90 -21.02 7.36 -10.31
CA ARG A 90 -20.59 6.98 -11.67
C ARG A 90 -20.25 5.48 -11.79
N PRO A 91 -20.27 4.92 -13.02
CA PRO A 91 -19.84 3.55 -13.27
C PRO A 91 -18.41 3.27 -12.79
N GLU A 92 -18.17 2.03 -12.34
CA GLU A 92 -16.85 1.65 -11.81
C GLU A 92 -15.72 1.82 -12.82
N SER A 93 -15.97 1.58 -14.12
CA SER A 93 -14.97 1.79 -15.17
C SER A 93 -14.50 3.25 -15.25
N GLU A 94 -15.43 4.20 -15.16
CA GLU A 94 -15.10 5.64 -15.16
C GLU A 94 -14.36 6.03 -13.89
N LYS A 95 -14.74 5.45 -12.75
CA LYS A 95 -14.03 5.63 -11.48
C LYS A 95 -12.62 5.07 -11.53
N MET A 96 -12.40 3.94 -12.19
CA MET A 96 -11.06 3.39 -12.35
C MET A 96 -10.17 4.27 -13.23
N ASP A 97 -10.71 4.82 -14.31
CA ASP A 97 -9.99 5.74 -15.19
C ASP A 97 -9.64 7.04 -14.45
N GLU A 98 -10.59 7.61 -13.71
CA GLU A 98 -10.36 8.81 -12.89
C GLU A 98 -9.32 8.55 -11.78
N ALA A 99 -9.42 7.42 -11.08
CA ALA A 99 -8.46 7.03 -10.04
C ALA A 99 -7.04 6.91 -10.59
N ARG A 100 -6.92 6.41 -11.83
CA ARG A 100 -5.65 6.34 -12.55
C ARG A 100 -5.10 7.74 -12.85
N LEU A 101 -5.93 8.65 -13.35
CA LEU A 101 -5.53 10.02 -13.64
C LEU A 101 -5.09 10.78 -12.38
N ILE A 102 -5.84 10.65 -11.29
CA ILE A 102 -5.49 11.19 -9.96
C ILE A 102 -4.10 10.68 -9.55
N SER A 103 -3.88 9.37 -9.66
CA SER A 103 -2.60 8.75 -9.27
C SER A 103 -1.44 9.20 -10.16
N GLU A 104 -1.64 9.28 -11.48
CA GLU A 104 -0.61 9.73 -12.44
C GLU A 104 -0.26 11.21 -12.24
N LYS A 105 -1.24 12.05 -11.91
CA LYS A 105 -1.03 13.47 -11.59
C LYS A 105 -0.20 13.63 -10.33
N SER A 106 -0.62 13.01 -9.23
CA SER A 106 0.11 13.08 -7.96
C SER A 106 1.53 12.53 -8.09
N ASP A 107 1.73 11.46 -8.86
CA ASP A 107 3.06 10.90 -9.12
C ASP A 107 3.99 11.88 -9.85
N LYS A 108 3.48 12.59 -10.86
CA LYS A 108 4.26 13.62 -11.57
C LYS A 108 4.62 14.79 -10.67
N GLU A 109 3.67 15.24 -9.84
CA GLU A 109 3.91 16.30 -8.87
C GLU A 109 4.99 15.90 -7.88
N ILE A 110 4.95 14.67 -7.34
CA ILE A 110 6.01 14.14 -6.46
C ILE A 110 7.36 14.11 -7.17
N GLN A 111 7.44 13.56 -8.38
CA GLN A 111 8.69 13.46 -9.13
C GLN A 111 9.32 14.84 -9.40
N SER A 112 8.52 15.88 -9.59
CA SER A 112 9.01 17.24 -9.82
C SER A 112 9.70 17.86 -8.59
N LEU A 113 9.49 17.30 -7.40
CA LEU A 113 10.08 17.75 -6.14
C LEU A 113 11.41 17.05 -5.80
N LEU A 114 11.79 16.02 -6.57
CA LEU A 114 12.92 15.15 -6.28
C LEU A 114 14.13 15.50 -7.14
N ASP A 115 15.32 15.40 -6.56
CA ASP A 115 16.56 15.39 -7.33
C ASP A 115 16.75 14.04 -8.08
N PRO A 116 17.69 13.93 -9.03
CA PRO A 116 17.87 12.69 -9.81
C PRO A 116 18.14 11.45 -8.94
N GLY A 117 18.92 11.57 -7.87
CA GLY A 117 19.24 10.44 -6.99
C GLY A 117 18.05 10.01 -6.13
N GLN A 118 17.24 10.97 -5.67
CA GLN A 118 15.98 10.70 -5.00
C GLN A 118 14.94 10.09 -5.95
N LEU A 119 14.87 10.57 -7.19
CA LEU A 119 13.95 10.07 -8.21
C LEU A 119 14.19 8.58 -8.52
N GLU A 120 15.44 8.15 -8.62
CA GLU A 120 15.79 6.74 -8.80
C GLU A 120 15.30 5.87 -7.64
N LYS A 121 15.53 6.32 -6.40
CA LYS A 121 15.07 5.61 -5.19
C LYS A 121 13.55 5.54 -5.11
N TYR A 122 12.88 6.63 -5.44
CA TYR A 122 11.42 6.70 -5.47
C TYR A 122 10.82 5.75 -6.51
N ASN A 123 11.39 5.69 -7.72
CA ASN A 123 10.96 4.75 -8.74
C ASN A 123 11.22 3.29 -8.33
N ALA A 124 12.37 2.99 -7.71
CA ALA A 124 12.66 1.67 -7.18
C ALA A 124 11.66 1.26 -6.08
N LEU A 125 11.31 2.19 -5.19
CA LEU A 125 10.29 1.99 -4.16
C LEU A 125 8.92 1.67 -4.77
N LYS A 126 8.51 2.39 -5.82
CA LYS A 126 7.25 2.13 -6.53
C LYS A 126 7.21 0.73 -7.14
N GLU A 127 8.27 0.32 -7.81
CA GLU A 127 8.33 -1.01 -8.43
C GLU A 127 8.36 -2.13 -7.37
N GLU A 128 8.98 -1.89 -6.21
CA GLU A 128 8.91 -2.79 -5.07
C GLU A 128 7.46 -2.97 -4.57
N LEU A 129 6.74 -1.86 -4.40
CA LEU A 129 5.34 -1.86 -3.97
C LEU A 129 4.43 -2.58 -4.97
N ARG A 130 4.69 -2.43 -6.27
CA ARG A 130 3.92 -3.08 -7.34
C ARG A 130 4.19 -4.57 -7.47
N SER A 131 5.44 -4.97 -7.28
CA SER A 131 5.86 -6.38 -7.45
C SER A 131 5.54 -7.27 -6.25
N GLY A 132 5.19 -6.68 -5.10
CA GLY A 132 4.92 -7.41 -3.85
C GLY A 132 6.14 -8.12 -3.26
N LYS A 133 7.33 -7.98 -3.86
CA LYS A 133 8.57 -8.60 -3.41
C LYS A 133 9.24 -7.70 -2.37
N LYS A 134 9.10 -8.04 -1.08
CA LYS A 134 9.84 -7.36 0.01
C LYS A 134 11.35 -7.52 -0.19
N LYS A 135 12.13 -6.44 -0.04
CA LYS A 135 13.60 -6.54 0.06
C LYS A 135 13.97 -7.45 1.24
N LYS A 136 14.70 -8.55 0.98
CA LYS A 136 15.45 -9.25 2.04
C LYS A 136 16.49 -8.23 2.54
N LYS A 137 16.37 -7.75 3.79
CA LYS A 137 17.42 -6.95 4.45
C LYS A 137 18.74 -7.71 4.29
N LYS A 138 19.64 -7.17 3.46
CA LYS A 138 21.02 -7.64 3.39
C LYS A 138 21.64 -7.22 4.72
N LYS A 139 21.88 -8.16 5.63
CA LYS A 139 22.75 -7.90 6.79
C LYS A 139 24.07 -7.43 6.21
N GLU A 140 24.45 -6.19 6.48
CA GLU A 140 25.84 -5.77 6.36
C GLU A 140 26.64 -6.71 7.27
N LYS A 141 27.50 -7.50 6.64
CA LYS A 141 28.50 -8.28 7.33
C LYS A 141 29.63 -7.30 7.53
N ASP A 142 29.75 -6.78 8.75
CA ASP A 142 30.78 -5.85 9.13
C ASP A 142 32.14 -6.36 8.66
N GLN A 143 32.88 -5.45 8.03
CA GLN A 143 34.32 -5.57 7.82
C GLN A 143 34.96 -5.62 9.21
N GLU A 144 35.49 -6.78 9.59
CA GLU A 144 36.58 -6.84 10.56
C GLU A 144 37.87 -6.92 9.74
N THR A 145 38.50 -5.76 9.64
CA THR A 145 39.83 -5.51 9.10
C THR A 145 40.87 -6.35 9.82
N VAL A 146 41.70 -7.04 9.04
CA VAL A 146 42.99 -7.62 9.43
C VAL A 146 43.95 -6.49 9.81
N HIS A 147 44.50 -6.53 11.02
CA HIS A 147 45.88 -6.10 11.34
C HIS A 147 46.24 -6.58 12.76
N GLU A 148 47.03 -7.65 12.87
CA GLU A 148 48.45 -7.61 13.27
C GLU A 148 49.11 -8.95 12.92
#